data_AF-A0A6G1CBV2-F1
#
_entry.id   AF-A0A6G1CBV2-F1
#
_cell.length_a   1.000
_cell.length_b   1.000
_cell.length_c   1.000
_cell.angle_alpha   90.00
_cell.angle_beta   90.00
_cell.angle_gamma   90.00
#
_symmetry.space_group_name_H-M   'P 1'
#
loop_
_entity.id
_entity.type
_entity.pdbx_description
1 polymer ?
#
loop_
_entity_poly.entity_id
_entity_poly.type
_entity_poly.pdbx_seq_one_letter_code
_entity_poly.pdbx_strand_id
1 'polypeptide(L)'
;MSLTPAACSNEDEQPQRKAPTFHPSLWGNFFLNFQPPTAPKRAYMKERSAVLKEEVRKMLKGLNDVPVILDLVITLQRLGLDSYYENEIDELLCNVYNTYYNDKDLNLVSLRFYLLRKNGFDVSSDIFLQFKDKEGNFAADDIRSLLSLYNAAYLRTHGEKVLDEAIVFTNNRLRSELEYLKSPLADEVSLALETPLFRRVRIIEARNYIPIYESNTIRNEAILEFAKLNFNLLQLIYCEELKNITRWWKELNVESDLSFSRDRIVEMHFWMTGACSEPHYSLSRMILTKMTAFITILDDIFDTYGTTEESMMLAEAIYT
;
A
#
# COMPACT_ATOMS: atom_id res chain seq x y z
N MET A 1 49.02 59.93 24.16
CA MET A 1 47.61 59.63 23.85
C MET A 1 47.45 59.83 22.34
N SER A 2 47.85 58.86 21.52
CA SER A 2 47.07 57.69 21.07
C SER A 2 45.78 58.09 20.38
N LEU A 3 45.66 57.75 19.10
CA LEU A 3 44.46 57.17 18.50
C LEU A 3 44.89 56.54 17.16
N THR A 4 45.18 55.24 17.23
CA THR A 4 45.32 54.33 16.09
C THR A 4 43.94 54.11 15.47
N PRO A 5 43.81 54.01 14.13
CA PRO A 5 42.53 53.67 13.51
C PRO A 5 42.19 52.22 13.85
N ALA A 6 40.93 51.98 14.25
CA ALA A 6 40.39 50.65 14.43
C ALA A 6 40.39 49.93 13.06
N ALA A 7 41.11 48.82 12.98
CA ALA A 7 40.93 47.85 11.90
C ALA A 7 39.55 47.22 12.09
N CYS A 8 38.64 47.44 11.14
CA CYS A 8 37.46 46.59 10.99
C CYS A 8 37.96 45.19 10.61
N SER A 9 38.04 44.30 11.58
CA SER A 9 38.01 42.87 11.34
C SER A 9 36.60 42.53 10.86
N ASN A 10 36.43 42.38 9.55
CA ASN A 10 35.35 41.54 9.03
C ASN A 10 35.71 40.10 9.40
N GLU A 11 35.37 39.71 10.62
CA GLU A 11 35.15 38.30 10.89
C GLU A 11 33.86 37.94 10.14
N ASP A 12 34.00 37.32 8.98
CA ASP A 12 32.95 36.49 8.40
C ASP A 12 32.64 35.42 9.45
N GLU A 13 31.69 35.72 10.36
CA GLU A 13 31.05 34.70 11.18
C GLU A 13 30.38 33.75 10.19
N GLN A 14 31.08 32.66 9.84
CA GLN A 14 30.47 31.58 9.10
C GLN A 14 29.21 31.18 9.86
N PRO A 15 28.02 31.22 9.22
CA PRO A 15 26.78 30.88 9.88
C PRO A 15 26.95 29.49 10.48
N GLN A 16 26.82 29.40 11.80
CA GLN A 16 27.08 28.18 12.56
C GLN A 16 26.03 27.14 12.15
N ARG A 17 26.38 26.29 11.17
CA ARG A 17 25.48 25.28 10.63
C ARG A 17 25.08 24.32 11.75
N LYS A 18 23.78 24.09 11.90
CA LYS A 18 23.27 23.14 12.90
C LYS A 18 23.80 21.75 12.58
N ALA A 19 24.30 21.04 13.59
CA ALA A 19 24.71 19.67 13.42
C ALA A 19 23.50 18.82 13.00
N PRO A 20 23.63 17.91 12.02
CA PRO A 20 22.54 17.06 11.60
C PRO A 20 22.07 16.17 12.74
N THR A 21 20.76 16.10 12.94
CA THR A 21 20.13 15.27 13.99
C THR A 21 19.65 13.93 13.45
N PHE A 22 19.94 13.61 12.19
CA PHE A 22 19.41 12.43 11.53
C PHE A 22 20.20 11.17 11.90
N HIS A 23 19.47 10.10 12.21
CA HIS A 23 20.06 8.78 12.41
C HIS A 23 20.55 8.19 11.07
N PRO A 24 21.63 7.39 11.08
CA PRO A 24 22.11 6.70 9.88
C PRO A 24 21.09 5.69 9.35
N SER A 25 21.27 5.26 8.10
CA SER A 25 20.45 4.20 7.50
C SER A 25 20.56 2.89 8.29
N LEU A 26 19.42 2.25 8.51
CA LEU A 26 19.34 0.95 9.19
C LEU A 26 19.89 -0.21 8.34
N TRP A 27 20.03 0.00 7.03
CA TRP A 27 20.24 -1.08 6.06
C TRP A 27 21.70 -1.27 5.67
N GLY A 28 22.55 -0.25 5.86
CA GLY A 28 23.96 -0.26 5.47
C GLY A 28 24.17 -0.86 4.07
N ASN A 29 24.93 -1.95 3.99
CA ASN A 29 25.26 -2.64 2.74
C ASN A 29 24.39 -3.86 2.43
N PHE A 30 23.29 -4.08 3.14
CA PHE A 30 22.49 -5.30 3.04
C PHE A 30 22.09 -5.62 1.58
N PHE A 31 21.52 -4.66 0.86
CA PHE A 31 21.04 -4.88 -0.53
C PHE A 31 22.16 -5.02 -1.56
N LEU A 32 23.36 -4.51 -1.29
CA LEU A 32 24.53 -4.75 -2.15
C LEU A 32 24.99 -6.22 -2.09
N ASN A 33 24.91 -6.78 -0.89
CA ASN A 33 25.36 -8.13 -0.59
C ASN A 33 24.28 -9.20 -0.75
N PHE A 34 23.01 -8.79 -0.93
CA PHE A 34 21.88 -9.69 -1.11
C PHE A 34 22.14 -10.69 -2.24
N GLN A 35 21.94 -11.97 -1.93
CA GLN A 35 22.09 -13.07 -2.88
C GLN A 35 20.70 -13.64 -3.20
N PRO A 36 20.19 -13.46 -4.43
CA PRO A 36 18.91 -14.05 -4.82
C PRO A 36 19.01 -15.58 -4.90
N PRO A 37 17.88 -16.30 -4.88
CA PRO A 37 17.84 -17.75 -5.13
C PRO A 37 18.55 -18.11 -6.44
N THR A 38 19.08 -19.34 -6.56
CA THR A 38 19.81 -19.77 -7.76
C THR A 38 19.00 -19.61 -9.05
N ALA A 39 19.69 -19.41 -10.18
CA ALA A 39 19.02 -19.22 -11.47
C ALA A 39 18.03 -20.36 -11.83
N PRO A 40 18.35 -21.66 -11.61
CA PRO A 40 17.38 -22.74 -11.82
C PRO A 40 16.14 -22.63 -10.93
N LYS A 41 16.31 -22.26 -9.65
CA LYS A 41 15.18 -22.08 -8.72
C LYS A 41 14.28 -20.92 -9.15
N ARG A 42 14.86 -19.80 -9.61
CA ARG A 42 14.08 -18.67 -10.12
C ARG A 42 13.34 -19.01 -11.41
N ALA A 43 13.96 -19.78 -12.31
CA ALA A 43 13.30 -20.26 -13.53
C ALA A 43 12.09 -21.13 -13.19
N TYR A 44 12.27 -22.11 -12.29
CA TYR A 44 11.18 -22.93 -11.78
C TYR A 44 10.04 -22.12 -11.16
N MET A 45 10.35 -21.14 -10.30
CA MET A 45 9.33 -20.27 -9.69
C MET A 45 8.50 -19.52 -10.74
N LYS A 46 9.16 -19.00 -11.79
CA LYS A 46 8.48 -18.30 -12.89
C LYS A 46 7.61 -19.24 -13.72
N GLU A 47 8.13 -20.41 -14.08
CA GLU A 47 7.39 -21.42 -14.82
C GLU A 47 6.16 -21.91 -14.04
N ARG A 48 6.34 -22.24 -12.76
CA ARG A 48 5.23 -22.67 -11.89
C ARG A 48 4.19 -21.57 -11.71
N SER A 49 4.63 -20.33 -11.50
CA SER A 49 3.75 -19.17 -11.42
C SER A 49 2.95 -18.95 -12.72
N ALA A 50 3.54 -19.18 -13.89
CA ALA A 50 2.84 -19.06 -15.17
C ALA A 50 1.76 -20.13 -15.33
N VAL A 51 2.03 -21.37 -14.91
CA VAL A 51 1.03 -22.46 -14.91
C VAL A 51 -0.16 -22.11 -14.01
N LEU A 52 0.11 -21.71 -12.76
CA LEU A 52 -0.93 -21.35 -11.79
C LEU A 52 -1.73 -20.13 -12.25
N LYS A 53 -1.08 -19.17 -12.88
CA LYS A 53 -1.77 -18.00 -13.47
C LYS A 53 -2.85 -18.42 -14.46
N GLU A 54 -2.58 -19.40 -15.33
CA GLU A 54 -3.59 -19.93 -16.26
C GLU A 54 -4.64 -20.80 -15.58
N GLU A 55 -4.28 -21.55 -14.54
CA GLU A 55 -5.26 -22.33 -13.75
C GLU A 55 -6.28 -21.40 -13.09
N VAL A 56 -5.83 -20.33 -12.44
CA VAL A 56 -6.72 -19.32 -11.83
C VAL A 56 -7.52 -18.58 -12.91
N ARG A 57 -6.94 -18.30 -14.10
CA ARG A 57 -7.72 -17.74 -15.22
C ARG A 57 -8.90 -18.62 -15.61
N LYS A 58 -8.72 -19.95 -15.63
CA LYS A 58 -9.81 -20.89 -15.93
C LYS A 58 -10.90 -20.86 -14.87
N MET A 59 -10.57 -20.56 -13.61
CA MET A 59 -11.57 -20.42 -12.53
C MET A 59 -12.46 -19.20 -12.73
N LEU A 60 -11.94 -18.12 -13.33
CA LEU A 60 -12.70 -16.90 -13.61
C LEU A 60 -13.67 -17.05 -14.80
N LYS A 61 -13.34 -17.93 -15.75
CA LYS A 61 -14.12 -18.11 -16.98
C LYS A 61 -15.50 -18.72 -16.71
N GLY A 62 -16.54 -18.05 -17.20
CA GLY A 62 -17.91 -18.55 -17.15
C GLY A 62 -18.56 -18.50 -15.75
N LEU A 63 -17.96 -17.80 -14.80
CA LEU A 63 -18.60 -17.54 -13.51
C LEU A 63 -19.82 -16.63 -13.70
N ASN A 64 -20.93 -17.02 -13.09
CA ASN A 64 -22.19 -16.27 -13.09
C ASN A 64 -22.81 -16.13 -11.69
N ASP A 65 -22.33 -16.91 -10.71
CA ASP A 65 -22.81 -16.86 -9.33
C ASP A 65 -22.18 -15.67 -8.59
N VAL A 66 -23.00 -14.65 -8.28
CA VAL A 66 -22.55 -13.37 -7.70
C VAL A 66 -21.76 -13.56 -6.39
N PRO A 67 -22.23 -14.32 -5.38
CA PRO A 67 -21.42 -14.58 -4.18
C PRO A 67 -20.05 -15.20 -4.48
N VAL A 68 -19.96 -16.15 -5.41
CA VAL A 68 -18.69 -16.77 -5.81
C VAL A 68 -17.78 -15.77 -6.52
N ILE A 69 -18.33 -14.95 -7.42
CA ILE A 69 -17.59 -13.89 -8.10
C ILE A 69 -17.00 -12.91 -7.08
N LEU A 70 -17.82 -12.43 -6.15
CA LEU A 70 -17.41 -11.44 -5.17
C LEU A 70 -16.32 -11.97 -4.24
N ASP A 71 -16.47 -13.22 -3.73
CA ASP A 71 -15.48 -13.88 -2.89
C ASP A 71 -14.15 -14.11 -3.62
N LEU A 72 -14.20 -14.56 -4.87
CA LEU A 72 -13.00 -14.79 -5.67
C LEU A 72 -12.28 -13.46 -6.01
N VAL A 73 -13.03 -12.44 -6.44
CA VAL A 73 -12.45 -11.14 -6.79
C VAL A 73 -11.80 -10.48 -5.58
N ILE A 74 -12.46 -10.44 -4.42
CA ILE A 74 -11.86 -9.85 -3.22
C ILE A 74 -10.63 -10.64 -2.78
N THR A 75 -10.66 -11.96 -2.89
CA THR A 75 -9.52 -12.83 -2.59
C THR A 75 -8.32 -12.52 -3.49
N LEU A 76 -8.53 -12.44 -4.81
CA LEU A 76 -7.45 -12.11 -5.75
C LEU A 76 -6.88 -10.70 -5.52
N GLN A 77 -7.74 -9.71 -5.24
CA GLN A 77 -7.30 -8.35 -4.95
C GLN A 77 -6.45 -8.27 -3.67
N ARG A 78 -6.89 -8.93 -2.59
CA ARG A 78 -6.17 -8.93 -1.32
C ARG A 78 -4.87 -9.73 -1.35
N LEU A 79 -4.79 -10.75 -2.22
CA LEU A 79 -3.56 -11.51 -2.46
C LEU A 79 -2.61 -10.84 -3.46
N GLY A 80 -2.98 -9.69 -4.03
CA GLY A 80 -2.17 -8.96 -5.01
C GLY A 80 -2.01 -9.70 -6.35
N LEU A 81 -3.05 -10.43 -6.76
CA LEU A 81 -3.08 -11.22 -8.00
C LEU A 81 -3.99 -10.61 -9.08
N ASP A 82 -4.81 -9.63 -8.72
CA ASP A 82 -5.83 -9.00 -9.55
C ASP A 82 -5.27 -8.33 -10.82
N SER A 83 -4.06 -7.78 -10.78
CA SER A 83 -3.41 -7.16 -11.94
C SER A 83 -3.15 -8.13 -13.10
N TYR A 84 -3.25 -9.45 -12.87
CA TYR A 84 -3.14 -10.46 -13.93
C TYR A 84 -4.45 -10.77 -14.65
N TYR A 85 -5.57 -10.23 -14.16
CA TYR A 85 -6.93 -10.57 -14.56
C TYR A 85 -7.82 -9.35 -14.70
N GLU A 86 -7.26 -8.17 -14.98
CA GLU A 86 -8.01 -6.90 -15.05
C GLU A 86 -9.25 -7.02 -15.95
N ASN A 87 -9.07 -7.51 -17.18
CA ASN A 87 -10.18 -7.69 -18.14
C ASN A 87 -11.25 -8.67 -17.63
N GLU A 88 -10.82 -9.82 -17.08
CA GLU A 88 -11.75 -10.82 -16.56
C GLU A 88 -12.52 -10.29 -15.34
N ILE A 89 -11.84 -9.58 -14.44
CA ILE A 89 -12.46 -8.97 -13.26
C ILE A 89 -13.45 -7.88 -13.67
N ASP A 90 -13.10 -7.04 -14.64
CA ASP A 90 -13.98 -5.98 -15.14
C ASP A 90 -15.26 -6.55 -15.76
N GLU A 91 -15.15 -7.62 -16.57
CA GLU A 91 -16.31 -8.32 -17.14
C GLU A 91 -17.21 -8.91 -16.03
N LEU A 92 -16.62 -9.58 -15.04
CA LEU A 92 -17.34 -10.16 -13.92
C LEU A 92 -18.05 -9.09 -13.07
N LEU A 93 -17.38 -7.98 -12.77
CA LEU A 93 -17.98 -6.88 -12.00
C LEU A 93 -19.07 -6.15 -12.78
N CYS A 94 -18.92 -6.01 -14.10
CA CYS A 94 -19.98 -5.50 -14.96
C CYS A 94 -21.23 -6.40 -14.89
N ASN A 95 -21.07 -7.72 -14.91
CA ASN A 95 -22.18 -8.66 -14.74
C ASN A 95 -22.82 -8.54 -13.35
N VAL A 96 -22.02 -8.43 -12.29
CA VAL A 96 -22.50 -8.22 -10.92
C VAL A 96 -23.26 -6.91 -10.78
N TYR A 97 -22.81 -5.83 -11.43
CA TYR A 97 -23.49 -4.54 -11.42
C TYR A 97 -24.89 -4.64 -12.05
N ASN A 98 -24.99 -5.31 -13.20
CA ASN A 98 -26.24 -5.44 -13.95
C ASN A 98 -27.22 -6.50 -13.40
N THR A 99 -26.79 -7.32 -12.44
CA THR A 99 -27.65 -8.34 -11.83
C THR A 99 -28.54 -7.75 -10.74
N TYR A 100 -29.81 -8.13 -10.70
CA TYR A 100 -30.69 -7.86 -9.55
C TYR A 100 -30.31 -8.81 -8.43
N TYR A 101 -29.47 -8.36 -7.49
CA TYR A 101 -28.93 -9.23 -6.44
C TYR A 101 -29.68 -9.04 -5.12
N ASN A 102 -30.00 -10.16 -4.46
CA ASN A 102 -30.89 -10.25 -3.30
C ASN A 102 -30.40 -9.42 -2.10
N ASP A 103 -31.20 -8.42 -1.76
CA ASP A 103 -30.89 -7.32 -0.86
C ASP A 103 -30.93 -7.66 0.65
N LYS A 104 -31.07 -8.93 1.04
CA LYS A 104 -31.29 -9.32 2.44
C LYS A 104 -30.05 -9.79 3.20
N ASP A 105 -28.93 -10.00 2.53
CA ASP A 105 -27.68 -10.45 3.15
C ASP A 105 -26.73 -9.25 3.29
N LEU A 106 -26.53 -8.80 4.54
CA LEU A 106 -25.68 -7.63 4.83
C LEU A 106 -24.23 -7.85 4.40
N ASN A 107 -23.66 -9.03 4.67
CA ASN A 107 -22.29 -9.34 4.27
C ASN A 107 -22.13 -9.22 2.75
N LEU A 108 -23.08 -9.79 2.01
CA LEU A 108 -23.01 -9.88 0.56
C LEU A 108 -23.31 -8.54 -0.13
N VAL A 109 -24.30 -7.79 0.37
CA VAL A 109 -24.56 -6.42 -0.10
C VAL A 109 -23.35 -5.53 0.17
N SER A 110 -22.73 -5.65 1.33
CA SER A 110 -21.53 -4.89 1.68
C SER A 110 -20.34 -5.23 0.77
N LEU A 111 -20.11 -6.51 0.50
CA LEU A 111 -19.02 -6.94 -0.39
C LEU A 111 -19.25 -6.49 -1.83
N ARG A 112 -20.49 -6.61 -2.32
CA ARG A 112 -20.91 -6.11 -3.64
C ARG A 112 -20.69 -4.60 -3.75
N PHE A 113 -21.17 -3.84 -2.78
CA PHE A 113 -20.98 -2.40 -2.72
C PHE A 113 -19.49 -2.04 -2.71
N TYR A 114 -18.69 -2.71 -1.88
CA TYR A 114 -17.26 -2.48 -1.76
C TYR A 114 -16.54 -2.67 -3.10
N LEU A 115 -16.74 -3.83 -3.73
CA LEU A 115 -16.05 -4.17 -4.98
C LEU A 115 -16.52 -3.28 -6.14
N LEU A 116 -17.81 -2.99 -6.24
CA LEU A 116 -18.33 -2.12 -7.30
C LEU A 116 -17.80 -0.68 -7.16
N ARG A 117 -17.93 -0.06 -5.98
CA ARG A 117 -17.44 1.31 -5.76
C ARG A 117 -15.93 1.43 -5.88
N LYS A 118 -15.17 0.46 -5.35
CA LYS A 118 -13.71 0.44 -5.50
C LYS A 118 -13.28 0.44 -6.98
N ASN A 119 -14.10 -0.12 -7.87
CA ASN A 119 -13.86 -0.16 -9.31
C ASN A 119 -14.65 0.92 -10.09
N GLY A 120 -15.16 1.95 -9.42
CA GLY A 120 -15.73 3.14 -10.06
C GLY A 120 -17.18 3.03 -10.51
N PHE A 121 -17.89 1.96 -10.15
CA PHE A 121 -19.33 1.85 -10.42
C PHE A 121 -20.13 2.76 -9.47
N ASP A 122 -21.16 3.40 -10.01
CA ASP A 122 -22.10 4.23 -9.24
C ASP A 122 -23.15 3.35 -8.55
N VAL A 123 -22.96 3.08 -7.27
CA VAL A 123 -23.87 2.28 -6.45
C VAL A 123 -24.38 3.15 -5.32
N SER A 124 -25.69 3.36 -5.19
CA SER A 124 -26.25 4.18 -4.11
C SER A 124 -25.99 3.57 -2.73
N SER A 125 -25.59 4.41 -1.76
CA SER A 125 -25.47 4.01 -0.36
C SER A 125 -26.81 3.72 0.31
N ASP A 126 -27.92 4.17 -0.29
CA ASP A 126 -29.27 3.96 0.26
C ASP A 126 -29.64 2.48 0.35
N ILE A 127 -28.91 1.62 -0.36
CA ILE A 127 -29.03 0.17 -0.22
C ILE A 127 -28.80 -0.29 1.23
N PHE A 128 -28.08 0.48 2.05
CA PHE A 128 -27.87 0.15 3.45
C PHE A 128 -29.01 0.55 4.38
N LEU A 129 -29.97 1.37 3.92
CA LEU A 129 -31.12 1.79 4.74
C LEU A 129 -32.02 0.62 5.14
N GLN A 130 -32.08 -0.43 4.32
CA GLN A 130 -32.86 -1.62 4.63
C GLN A 130 -32.30 -2.47 5.79
N PHE A 131 -31.03 -2.26 6.16
CA PHE A 131 -30.40 -2.94 7.29
C PHE A 131 -30.51 -2.15 8.59
N LYS A 132 -31.35 -1.11 8.61
CA LYS A 132 -31.68 -0.35 9.79
C LYS A 132 -33.02 -0.79 10.38
N ASP A 133 -33.10 -0.79 11.70
CA ASP A 133 -34.34 -0.96 12.44
C ASP A 133 -35.22 0.31 12.36
N LYS A 134 -36.37 0.29 13.02
CA LYS A 134 -37.34 1.41 13.00
C LYS A 134 -36.82 2.63 13.74
N GLU A 135 -35.87 2.42 14.65
CA GLU A 135 -35.16 3.42 15.43
C GLU A 135 -33.96 4.00 14.67
N GLY A 136 -33.63 3.44 13.49
CA GLY A 136 -32.57 3.89 12.60
C GLY A 136 -31.20 3.24 12.83
N ASN A 137 -31.11 2.21 13.68
CA ASN A 137 -29.86 1.56 14.04
C ASN A 137 -29.57 0.36 13.15
N PHE A 138 -28.30 0.15 12.82
CA PHE A 138 -27.85 -1.07 12.17
C PHE A 138 -27.91 -2.26 13.12
N ALA A 139 -28.21 -3.43 12.56
CA ALA A 139 -28.04 -4.72 13.21
C ALA A 139 -27.21 -5.64 12.31
N ALA A 140 -26.30 -6.40 12.92
CA ALA A 140 -25.51 -7.43 12.25
C ALA A 140 -25.24 -8.55 13.24
N ASP A 141 -25.59 -9.77 12.86
CA ASP A 141 -25.57 -10.93 13.76
C ASP A 141 -24.19 -11.61 13.82
N ASP A 142 -23.30 -11.31 12.86
CA ASP A 142 -22.01 -11.96 12.74
C ASP A 142 -20.87 -10.99 12.40
N ILE A 143 -19.65 -11.42 12.75
CA ILE A 143 -18.42 -10.64 12.58
C ILE A 143 -18.06 -10.43 11.11
N ARG A 144 -18.42 -11.36 10.21
CA ARG A 144 -18.14 -11.20 8.77
C ARG A 144 -19.01 -10.10 8.19
N SER A 145 -20.30 -10.07 8.51
CA SER A 145 -21.20 -8.97 8.14
C SER A 145 -20.71 -7.63 8.67
N LEU A 146 -20.28 -7.56 9.94
CA LEU A 146 -19.71 -6.34 10.53
C LEU A 146 -18.45 -5.87 9.78
N LEU A 147 -17.53 -6.78 9.48
CA LEU A 147 -16.28 -6.47 8.80
C LEU A 147 -16.52 -6.04 7.35
N SER A 148 -17.42 -6.70 6.64
CA SER A 148 -17.79 -6.34 5.27
C SER A 148 -18.45 -4.97 5.23
N LEU A 149 -19.41 -4.68 6.12
CA LEU A 149 -20.04 -3.36 6.23
C LEU A 149 -19.02 -2.28 6.60
N TYR A 150 -18.11 -2.57 7.54
CA TYR A 150 -17.02 -1.67 7.90
C TYR A 150 -16.22 -1.29 6.66
N ASN A 151 -15.70 -2.27 5.92
CA ASN A 151 -14.90 -2.04 4.73
C ASN A 151 -15.68 -1.27 3.65
N ALA A 152 -16.94 -1.63 3.41
CA ALA A 152 -17.82 -0.96 2.45
C ALA A 152 -18.05 0.52 2.82
N ALA A 153 -18.30 0.81 4.09
CA ALA A 153 -18.62 2.17 4.54
C ALA A 153 -17.44 3.15 4.40
N TYR A 154 -16.19 2.67 4.37
CA TYR A 154 -15.02 3.53 4.10
C TYR A 154 -14.88 3.96 2.62
N LEU A 155 -15.75 3.48 1.72
CA LEU A 155 -15.90 3.97 0.34
C LEU A 155 -16.96 5.09 0.22
N ARG A 156 -17.39 5.66 1.34
CA ARG A 156 -18.31 6.80 1.36
C ARG A 156 -17.77 8.02 0.61
N THR A 157 -18.69 8.76 0.04
CA THR A 157 -18.50 10.07 -0.58
C THR A 157 -19.25 11.15 0.22
N HIS A 158 -19.19 12.40 -0.24
CA HIS A 158 -19.78 13.51 0.50
C HIS A 158 -21.32 13.38 0.60
N GLY A 159 -21.85 13.51 1.82
CA GLY A 159 -23.31 13.52 2.07
C GLY A 159 -23.92 12.17 2.44
N GLU A 160 -23.15 11.08 2.45
CA GLU A 160 -23.65 9.72 2.68
C GLU A 160 -23.73 9.35 4.17
N LYS A 161 -24.66 10.00 4.89
CA LYS A 161 -24.86 9.82 6.34
C LYS A 161 -25.06 8.37 6.76
N VAL A 162 -25.72 7.56 5.93
CA VAL A 162 -25.92 6.13 6.20
C VAL A 162 -24.60 5.37 6.38
N LEU A 163 -23.55 5.74 5.63
CA LEU A 163 -22.23 5.14 5.76
C LEU A 163 -21.42 5.73 6.93
N ASP A 164 -21.63 7.00 7.27
CA ASP A 164 -21.08 7.59 8.49
C ASP A 164 -21.54 6.81 9.74
N GLU A 165 -22.85 6.55 9.81
CA GLU A 165 -23.45 5.79 10.89
C GLU A 165 -23.00 4.32 10.88
N ALA A 166 -22.85 3.71 9.70
CA ALA A 166 -22.32 2.36 9.56
C ALA A 166 -20.88 2.23 10.09
N ILE A 167 -20.02 3.23 9.84
CA ILE A 167 -18.65 3.26 10.39
C ILE A 167 -18.69 3.29 11.92
N VAL A 168 -19.49 4.18 12.51
CA VAL A 168 -19.59 4.29 13.98
C VAL A 168 -20.09 2.98 14.59
N PHE A 169 -21.17 2.41 14.03
CA PHE A 169 -21.73 1.15 14.48
C PHE A 169 -20.73 0.00 14.40
N THR A 170 -20.14 -0.22 13.22
CA THR A 170 -19.22 -1.34 13.00
C THR A 170 -17.92 -1.19 13.78
N ASN A 171 -17.36 0.02 13.92
CA ASN A 171 -16.15 0.25 14.72
C ASN A 171 -16.37 -0.13 16.19
N ASN A 172 -17.49 0.30 16.78
CA ASN A 172 -17.82 -0.01 18.17
C ASN A 172 -18.01 -1.52 18.37
N ARG A 173 -18.78 -2.19 17.50
CA ARG A 173 -19.03 -3.63 17.58
C ARG A 173 -17.74 -4.43 17.37
N LEU A 174 -16.97 -4.14 16.32
CA LEU A 174 -15.70 -4.85 16.05
C LEU A 174 -14.70 -4.69 17.20
N ARG A 175 -14.61 -3.51 17.83
CA ARG A 175 -13.77 -3.30 19.02
C ARG A 175 -14.24 -4.11 20.23
N SER A 176 -15.54 -4.16 20.49
CA SER A 176 -16.08 -4.92 21.63
C SER A 176 -15.90 -6.43 21.46
N GLU A 177 -15.96 -6.92 20.22
CA GLU A 177 -15.87 -8.35 19.94
C GLU A 177 -14.42 -8.84 19.86
N LEU A 178 -13.45 -7.96 19.55
CA LEU A 178 -12.06 -8.31 19.25
C LEU A 178 -11.39 -9.18 20.33
N GLU A 179 -11.64 -8.90 21.61
CA GLU A 179 -11.03 -9.65 22.72
C GLU A 179 -11.50 -11.12 22.82
N TYR A 180 -12.62 -11.45 22.18
CA TYR A 180 -13.22 -12.78 22.18
C TYR A 180 -12.92 -13.57 20.88
N LEU A 181 -12.34 -12.92 19.87
CA LEU A 181 -12.03 -13.56 18.60
C LEU A 181 -10.74 -14.37 18.68
N LYS A 182 -10.68 -15.43 17.87
CA LYS A 182 -9.46 -16.22 17.67
C LYS A 182 -8.82 -15.90 16.32
N SER A 183 -7.50 -16.03 16.24
CA SER A 183 -6.78 -16.01 14.97
C SER A 183 -7.33 -17.12 14.04
N PRO A 184 -7.50 -16.87 12.73
CA PRO A 184 -7.06 -15.68 11.98
C PRO A 184 -8.03 -14.49 12.01
N LEU A 185 -9.27 -14.69 12.48
CA LEU A 185 -10.33 -13.67 12.40
C LEU A 185 -10.02 -12.46 13.29
N ALA A 186 -9.43 -12.69 14.47
CA ALA A 186 -8.94 -11.62 15.34
C ALA A 186 -7.90 -10.74 14.64
N ASP A 187 -6.96 -11.35 13.92
CA ASP A 187 -5.90 -10.63 13.20
C ASP A 187 -6.50 -9.77 12.08
N GLU A 188 -7.46 -10.32 11.35
CA GLU A 188 -8.16 -9.61 10.28
C GLU A 188 -8.95 -8.40 10.79
N VAL A 189 -9.68 -8.55 11.91
CA VAL A 189 -10.41 -7.46 12.55
C VAL A 189 -9.46 -6.41 13.13
N SER A 190 -8.36 -6.83 13.76
CA SER A 190 -7.34 -5.93 14.29
C SER A 190 -6.76 -5.05 13.18
N LEU A 191 -6.37 -5.66 12.05
CA LEU A 191 -5.87 -4.92 10.88
C LEU A 191 -6.93 -3.94 10.35
N ALA A 192 -8.22 -4.30 10.37
CA ALA A 192 -9.31 -3.44 9.88
C ALA A 192 -9.49 -2.20 10.73
N LEU A 193 -9.44 -2.37 12.05
CA LEU A 193 -9.54 -1.29 13.02
C LEU A 193 -8.31 -0.36 13.01
N GLU A 194 -7.13 -0.86 12.63
CA GLU A 194 -5.93 -0.04 12.43
C GLU A 194 -6.00 0.76 11.14
N THR A 195 -6.28 0.10 10.00
CA THR A 195 -6.41 0.76 8.70
C THR A 195 -7.51 0.07 7.87
N PRO A 196 -8.54 0.81 7.44
CA PRO A 196 -9.60 0.27 6.57
C PRO A 196 -9.04 -0.33 5.29
N LEU A 197 -9.64 -1.42 4.80
CA LEU A 197 -9.10 -2.19 3.67
C LEU A 197 -8.82 -1.34 2.42
N PHE A 198 -9.71 -0.42 2.06
CA PHE A 198 -9.54 0.47 0.90
C PHE A 198 -8.32 1.40 1.00
N ARG A 199 -7.82 1.67 2.21
CA ARG A 199 -6.68 2.56 2.48
C ARG A 199 -5.35 1.83 2.65
N ARG A 200 -5.36 0.50 2.59
CA ARG A 200 -4.13 -0.29 2.79
C ARG A 200 -3.28 -0.32 1.52
N VAL A 201 -1.98 -0.20 1.70
CA VAL A 201 -1.00 -0.39 0.63
C VAL A 201 -1.03 -1.84 0.17
N ARG A 202 -1.23 -2.09 -1.14
CA ARG A 202 -1.49 -3.42 -1.71
C ARG A 202 -0.45 -4.47 -1.32
N ILE A 203 0.84 -4.15 -1.39
CA ILE A 203 1.91 -5.10 -1.04
C ILE A 203 1.92 -5.47 0.46
N ILE A 204 1.48 -4.55 1.32
CA ILE A 204 1.35 -4.80 2.76
C ILE A 204 0.11 -5.62 3.05
N GLU A 205 -1.01 -5.33 2.39
CA GLU A 205 -2.22 -6.15 2.48
C GLU A 205 -1.94 -7.59 2.03
N ALA A 206 -1.27 -7.79 0.89
CA ALA A 206 -0.92 -9.12 0.42
C ALA A 206 -0.05 -9.89 1.42
N ARG A 207 0.98 -9.23 1.98
CA ARG A 207 1.83 -9.83 3.03
C ARG A 207 1.02 -10.27 4.25
N ASN A 208 0.08 -9.44 4.69
CA ASN A 208 -0.73 -9.71 5.88
C ASN A 208 -1.86 -10.71 5.62
N TYR A 209 -2.42 -10.74 4.41
CA TYR A 209 -3.55 -11.58 4.05
C TYR A 209 -3.16 -12.99 3.63
N ILE A 210 -1.96 -13.22 3.08
CA ILE A 210 -1.50 -14.57 2.71
C ILE A 210 -1.61 -15.57 3.88
N PRO A 211 -1.13 -15.28 5.11
CA PRO A 211 -1.31 -16.17 6.26
C PRO A 211 -2.77 -16.39 6.66
N ILE A 212 -3.60 -15.35 6.57
CA ILE A 212 -5.04 -15.43 6.86
C ILE A 212 -5.71 -16.38 5.87
N TYR A 213 -5.44 -16.21 4.57
CA TYR A 213 -5.95 -17.09 3.52
C TYR A 213 -5.43 -18.52 3.65
N GLU A 214 -4.16 -18.70 4.02
CA GLU A 214 -3.56 -20.02 4.29
C GLU A 214 -4.25 -20.76 5.43
N SER A 215 -4.69 -20.05 6.47
CA SER A 215 -5.39 -20.67 7.60
C SER A 215 -6.83 -21.10 7.29
N ASN A 216 -7.41 -20.64 6.17
CA ASN A 216 -8.75 -21.03 5.75
C ASN A 216 -8.77 -22.49 5.27
N THR A 217 -9.68 -23.31 5.82
CA THR A 217 -9.78 -24.76 5.53
C THR A 217 -10.40 -25.06 4.17
N ILE A 218 -11.19 -24.15 3.60
CA ILE A 218 -11.83 -24.29 2.28
C ILE A 218 -11.07 -23.54 1.17
N ARG A 219 -9.85 -23.05 1.46
CA ARG A 219 -9.06 -22.27 0.51
C ARG A 219 -8.75 -23.05 -0.76
N ASN A 220 -8.58 -22.31 -1.86
CA ASN A 220 -8.04 -22.87 -3.10
C ASN A 220 -6.51 -22.89 -3.05
N GLU A 221 -5.93 -24.10 -3.12
CA GLU A 221 -4.48 -24.30 -3.03
C GLU A 221 -3.69 -23.71 -4.20
N ALA A 222 -4.27 -23.72 -5.42
CA ALA A 222 -3.60 -23.12 -6.58
C ALA A 222 -3.50 -21.60 -6.42
N ILE A 223 -4.54 -20.95 -5.88
CA ILE A 223 -4.52 -19.52 -5.55
C ILE A 223 -3.48 -19.23 -4.45
N LEU A 224 -3.42 -20.05 -3.39
CA LEU A 224 -2.46 -19.85 -2.30
C LEU A 224 -1.01 -19.98 -2.80
N GLU A 225 -0.72 -21.05 -3.55
CA GLU A 225 0.61 -21.28 -4.12
C GLU A 225 0.98 -20.12 -5.06
N PHE A 226 0.04 -19.67 -5.89
CA PHE A 226 0.27 -18.56 -6.81
C PHE A 226 0.57 -17.27 -6.05
N ALA A 227 -0.21 -16.93 -5.01
CA ALA A 227 0.01 -15.75 -4.19
C ALA A 227 1.41 -15.74 -3.56
N LYS A 228 1.84 -16.87 -2.98
CA LYS A 228 3.18 -17.02 -2.39
C LYS A 228 4.29 -16.88 -3.42
N LEU A 229 4.14 -17.52 -4.59
CA LEU A 229 5.13 -17.41 -5.67
C LEU A 229 5.21 -16.00 -6.23
N ASN A 230 4.06 -15.37 -6.49
CA ASN A 230 3.96 -14.01 -6.99
C ASN A 230 4.63 -13.01 -6.03
N PHE A 231 4.27 -13.06 -4.73
CA PHE A 231 4.85 -12.21 -3.71
C PHE A 231 6.38 -12.33 -3.66
N ASN A 232 6.89 -13.56 -3.67
CA ASN A 232 8.33 -13.81 -3.66
C ASN A 232 9.02 -13.35 -4.96
N LEU A 233 8.41 -13.55 -6.13
CA LEU A 233 8.94 -13.10 -7.41
C LEU A 233 9.01 -11.57 -7.49
N LEU A 234 7.98 -10.87 -7.00
CA LEU A 234 7.98 -9.41 -6.88
C LEU A 234 9.07 -8.93 -5.92
N GLN A 235 9.21 -9.57 -4.75
CA GLN A 235 10.27 -9.24 -3.80
C GLN A 235 11.66 -9.37 -4.45
N LEU A 236 11.90 -10.39 -5.28
CA LEU A 236 13.19 -10.53 -5.99
C LEU A 236 13.44 -9.38 -6.96
N ILE A 237 12.40 -8.87 -7.63
CA ILE A 237 12.51 -7.69 -8.50
C ILE A 237 12.87 -6.47 -7.65
N TYR A 238 12.18 -6.24 -6.53
CA TYR A 238 12.44 -5.11 -5.65
C TYR A 238 13.86 -5.16 -5.04
N CYS A 239 14.35 -6.33 -4.66
CA CYS A 239 15.72 -6.47 -4.15
C CYS A 239 16.78 -6.16 -5.22
N GLU A 240 16.55 -6.53 -6.48
CA GLU A 240 17.45 -6.18 -7.59
C GLU A 240 17.43 -4.68 -7.89
N GLU A 241 16.24 -4.05 -7.85
CA GLU A 241 16.09 -2.60 -7.93
C GLU A 241 16.87 -1.91 -6.81
N LEU A 242 16.67 -2.32 -5.56
CA LEU A 242 17.36 -1.79 -4.38
C LEU A 242 18.86 -1.95 -4.47
N LYS A 243 19.37 -3.06 -4.99
CA LYS A 243 20.80 -3.24 -5.23
C LYS A 243 21.36 -2.20 -6.19
N ASN A 244 20.66 -1.96 -7.29
CA ASN A 244 21.08 -0.97 -8.28
C ASN A 244 20.96 0.47 -7.77
N ILE A 245 19.88 0.77 -7.04
CA ILE A 245 19.66 2.08 -6.41
C ILE A 245 20.70 2.34 -5.32
N THR A 246 20.99 1.36 -4.47
CA THR A 246 22.00 1.48 -3.40
C THR A 246 23.38 1.72 -3.98
N ARG A 247 23.73 1.04 -5.10
CA ARG A 247 25.00 1.29 -5.80
C ARG A 247 25.08 2.73 -6.31
N TRP A 248 24.04 3.19 -7.01
CA TRP A 248 23.94 4.56 -7.49
C TRP A 248 24.02 5.60 -6.36
N TRP A 249 23.35 5.34 -5.24
CA TRP A 249 23.36 6.23 -4.07
C TRP A 249 24.75 6.37 -3.46
N LYS A 250 25.52 5.28 -3.45
CA LYS A 250 26.93 5.30 -3.03
C LYS A 250 27.84 6.01 -4.03
N GLU A 251 27.61 5.86 -5.32
CA GLU A 251 28.39 6.57 -6.36
C GLU A 251 28.23 8.10 -6.25
N LEU A 252 27.12 8.57 -5.68
CA LEU A 252 26.91 10.00 -5.37
C LEU A 252 27.64 10.47 -4.10
N ASN A 253 28.29 9.59 -3.33
CA ASN A 253 29.01 9.90 -2.09
C ASN A 253 28.19 10.74 -1.09
N VAL A 254 26.88 10.52 -1.01
CA VAL A 254 25.97 11.32 -0.16
C VAL A 254 26.39 11.32 1.30
N GLU A 255 26.87 10.17 1.81
CA GLU A 255 27.30 10.05 3.22
C GLU A 255 28.46 11.00 3.57
N SER A 256 29.39 11.25 2.65
CA SER A 256 30.51 12.19 2.88
C SER A 256 30.14 13.61 2.48
N ASP A 257 29.63 13.77 1.27
CA ASP A 257 29.52 15.08 0.61
C ASP A 257 28.25 15.82 1.03
N LEU A 258 27.23 15.07 1.46
CA LEU A 258 25.90 15.55 1.87
C LEU A 258 25.50 14.98 3.23
N SER A 259 26.46 14.85 4.15
CA SER A 259 26.27 14.30 5.51
C SER A 259 25.19 14.99 6.36
N PHE A 260 24.72 16.16 5.93
CA PHE A 260 23.58 16.85 6.54
C PHE A 260 22.22 16.25 6.18
N SER A 261 22.11 15.52 5.07
CA SER A 261 20.85 14.98 4.55
C SER A 261 20.53 13.59 5.11
N ARG A 262 19.24 13.28 5.20
CA ARG A 262 18.71 11.98 5.61
C ARG A 262 19.08 10.89 4.60
N ASP A 263 19.85 9.90 5.05
CA ASP A 263 20.09 8.67 4.28
C ASP A 263 18.93 7.68 4.42
N ARG A 264 17.96 7.75 3.51
CA ARG A 264 16.71 6.96 3.53
C ARG A 264 16.36 6.31 2.19
N ILE A 265 17.37 5.94 1.41
CA ILE A 265 17.17 5.46 0.03
C ILE A 265 16.31 4.19 -0.06
N VAL A 266 16.40 3.31 0.94
CA VAL A 266 15.59 2.08 1.01
C VAL A 266 14.14 2.41 1.34
N GLU A 267 13.90 3.31 2.28
CA GLU A 267 12.57 3.77 2.66
C GLU A 267 11.88 4.51 1.50
N MET A 268 12.63 5.30 0.72
CA MET A 268 12.13 5.95 -0.49
C MET A 268 11.73 4.93 -1.56
N HIS A 269 12.54 3.89 -1.79
CA HIS A 269 12.16 2.82 -2.71
C HIS A 269 10.90 2.09 -2.23
N PHE A 270 10.80 1.81 -0.93
CA PHE A 270 9.62 1.20 -0.32
C PHE A 270 8.34 2.01 -0.60
N TRP A 271 8.40 3.35 -0.51
CA TRP A 271 7.29 4.21 -0.92
C TRP A 271 6.89 3.98 -2.38
N MET A 272 7.88 3.89 -3.28
CA MET A 272 7.61 3.67 -4.71
C MET A 272 7.03 2.27 -4.98
N THR A 273 7.46 1.24 -4.23
CA THR A 273 6.84 -0.09 -4.32
C THR A 273 5.38 -0.09 -3.85
N GLY A 274 5.04 0.78 -2.90
CA GLY A 274 3.66 0.97 -2.45
C GLY A 274 2.78 1.69 -3.47
N ALA A 275 3.36 2.64 -4.22
CA ALA A 275 2.66 3.42 -5.24
C ALA A 275 2.39 2.61 -6.53
N CYS A 276 3.38 1.85 -7.01
CA CYS A 276 3.25 1.04 -8.23
C CYS A 276 4.00 -0.28 -8.06
N SER A 277 3.28 -1.33 -7.66
CA SER A 277 3.87 -2.62 -7.26
C SER A 277 4.18 -3.56 -8.42
N GLU A 278 3.54 -3.37 -9.57
CA GLU A 278 3.53 -4.33 -10.67
C GLU A 278 4.90 -4.45 -11.36
N PRO A 279 5.26 -5.63 -11.92
CA PRO A 279 6.59 -5.86 -12.49
C PRO A 279 6.98 -4.88 -13.60
N HIS A 280 6.03 -4.47 -14.46
CA HIS A 280 6.30 -3.59 -15.60
C HIS A 280 6.65 -2.16 -15.20
N TYR A 281 6.40 -1.75 -13.95
CA TYR A 281 6.80 -0.45 -13.41
C TYR A 281 8.22 -0.43 -12.80
N SER A 282 9.03 -1.48 -13.00
CA SER A 282 10.38 -1.57 -12.41
C SER A 282 11.26 -0.35 -12.68
N LEU A 283 11.36 0.06 -13.94
CA LEU A 283 12.13 1.25 -14.30
C LEU A 283 11.53 2.52 -13.68
N SER A 284 10.19 2.65 -13.69
CA SER A 284 9.49 3.79 -13.09
C SER A 284 9.78 3.90 -11.59
N ARG A 285 9.73 2.79 -10.83
CA ARG A 285 10.08 2.78 -9.41
C ARG A 285 11.52 3.23 -9.18
N MET A 286 12.47 2.75 -9.98
CA MET A 286 13.87 3.16 -9.87
C MET A 286 14.04 4.66 -10.12
N ILE A 287 13.44 5.19 -11.19
CA ILE A 287 13.51 6.62 -11.52
C ILE A 287 12.87 7.46 -10.41
N LEU A 288 11.64 7.11 -9.98
CA LEU A 288 10.93 7.86 -8.95
C LEU A 288 11.65 7.81 -7.61
N THR A 289 12.32 6.70 -7.28
CA THR A 289 13.17 6.62 -6.07
C THR A 289 14.31 7.63 -6.14
N LYS A 290 15.02 7.69 -7.27
CA LYS A 290 16.11 8.66 -7.46
C LYS A 290 15.62 10.10 -7.40
N MET A 291 14.48 10.39 -8.03
CA MET A 291 13.84 11.71 -7.96
C MET A 291 13.47 12.07 -6.52
N THR A 292 12.86 11.15 -5.78
CA THR A 292 12.49 11.33 -4.37
C THR A 292 13.72 11.58 -3.50
N ALA A 293 14.84 10.90 -3.80
CA ALA A 293 16.11 11.11 -3.11
C ALA A 293 16.66 12.54 -3.34
N PHE A 294 16.64 13.04 -4.58
CA PHE A 294 17.03 14.43 -4.85
C PHE A 294 16.08 15.44 -4.20
N ILE A 295 14.77 15.19 -4.22
CA ILE A 295 13.80 16.04 -3.52
C ILE A 295 14.10 16.06 -2.02
N THR A 296 14.45 14.93 -1.42
CA THR A 296 14.78 14.85 0.00
C THR A 296 16.06 15.62 0.34
N ILE A 297 17.09 15.55 -0.52
CA ILE A 297 18.30 16.36 -0.35
C ILE A 297 17.96 17.84 -0.38
N LEU A 298 17.13 18.29 -1.34
CA LEU A 298 16.70 19.69 -1.44
C LEU A 298 15.89 20.08 -0.20
N ASP A 299 14.93 19.27 0.22
CA ASP A 299 14.15 19.45 1.45
C ASP A 299 15.06 19.66 2.67
N ASP A 300 16.08 18.81 2.85
CA ASP A 300 17.06 18.94 3.94
C ASP A 300 17.91 20.22 3.83
N ILE A 301 18.25 20.64 2.61
CA ILE A 301 18.94 21.92 2.37
C ILE A 301 18.06 23.07 2.88
N PHE A 302 16.79 23.14 2.49
CA PHE A 302 15.92 24.26 2.87
C PHE A 302 15.53 24.25 4.36
N ASP A 303 15.29 23.08 4.94
CA ASP A 303 14.74 22.97 6.30
C ASP A 303 15.81 22.98 7.40
N THR A 304 16.98 22.40 7.13
CA THR A 304 17.94 22.06 8.20
C THR A 304 19.34 22.60 8.01
N TYR A 305 19.77 22.84 6.76
CA TYR A 305 21.18 23.10 6.46
C TYR A 305 21.46 24.50 5.94
N GLY A 306 20.78 24.92 4.89
CA GLY A 306 21.00 26.17 4.18
C GLY A 306 20.57 27.38 5.00
N THR A 307 21.34 28.47 4.88
CA THR A 307 20.87 29.79 5.30
C THR A 307 19.80 30.31 4.35
N THR A 308 19.01 31.29 4.80
CA THR A 308 17.99 31.92 3.94
C THR A 308 18.57 32.44 2.63
N GLU A 309 19.76 33.04 2.65
CA GLU A 309 20.44 33.54 1.45
C GLU A 309 20.85 32.41 0.50
N GLU A 310 21.55 31.38 1.01
CA GLU A 310 21.94 30.20 0.20
C GLU A 310 20.71 29.49 -0.40
N SER A 311 19.64 29.35 0.38
CA SER A 311 18.37 28.77 -0.07
C SER A 311 17.70 29.61 -1.17
N MET A 312 17.72 30.94 -1.06
CA MET A 312 17.20 31.83 -2.11
C MET A 312 18.03 31.72 -3.40
N MET A 313 19.36 31.69 -3.29
CA MET A 313 20.25 31.51 -4.44
C MET A 313 20.02 30.16 -5.13
N LEU A 314 19.87 29.08 -4.36
CA LEU A 314 19.57 27.75 -4.90
C LEU A 314 18.21 27.73 -5.60
N ALA A 315 17.18 28.35 -5.00
CA ALA A 315 15.87 28.45 -5.61
C ALA A 315 15.95 29.21 -6.95
N GLU A 316 16.62 30.37 -6.98
CA GLU A 316 16.80 31.16 -8.20
C GLU A 316 17.50 30.33 -9.29
N ALA A 317 18.59 29.64 -8.95
CA ALA A 317 19.34 28.81 -9.90
C ALA A 317 18.52 27.63 -10.48
N ILE A 318 17.56 27.09 -9.74
CA ILE A 318 16.67 26.01 -10.22
C ILE A 318 15.58 26.57 -11.15
N TYR A 319 15.14 27.81 -10.93
CA TYR A 319 14.08 28.44 -11.72
C TYR A 319 14.57 29.09 -13.03
N THR A 320 15.88 29.34 -13.18
CA THR A 320 16.53 29.87 -14.39
C THR A 320 16.98 28.78 -15.35
#